data_AF-A0A3P7NKV8-F1
#
_entry.id   AF-A0A3P7NKV8-F1
#
_cell.length_a   1.000
_cell.length_b   1.000
_cell.length_c   1.000
_cell.angle_alpha   90.00
_cell.angle_beta   90.00
_cell.angle_gamma   90.00
#
_symmetry.space_group_name_H-M   'P 1'
#
loop_
_entity.id
_entity.type
_entity.pdbx_description
1 polymer ?
#
loop_
_entity_poly.entity_id
_entity_poly.type
_entity_poly.pdbx_seq_one_letter_code
_entity_poly.pdbx_strand_id
1 'polypeptide(L)'
;MFWSQKPNLRWQPEPVLNPTDDQTEAYKRHMIMQQHVYGGKLVIVNLVNQRGREKRVGGELDRVVLRAHLDFVRLNAFDFHKECQALNWGRLGILKEQLRGEITEFGCFRLNAFDFHKECQALNWGRLGILKEQLRGEITEFGCVCAFS
;
A
#
# COMPACT_ATOMS: atom_id res chain seq x y z
N MET A 1 5.54 12.04 -8.00
CA MET A 1 4.65 13.21 -8.02
C MET A 1 5.00 14.11 -6.84
N PHE A 2 5.24 15.38 -7.10
CA PHE A 2 5.52 16.42 -6.12
C PHE A 2 4.32 17.35 -6.00
N TRP A 3 3.72 17.35 -4.82
CA TRP A 3 2.72 18.31 -4.41
C TRP A 3 3.11 18.86 -3.04
N SER A 4 2.58 20.02 -2.69
CA SER A 4 2.83 20.64 -1.40
C SER A 4 1.55 21.26 -0.86
N GLN A 5 1.39 21.21 0.45
CA GLN A 5 0.32 21.88 1.16
C GLN A 5 0.97 22.69 2.29
N LYS A 6 1.35 23.92 1.95
CA LYS A 6 2.06 24.79 2.88
C LYS A 6 1.12 25.21 4.01
N PRO A 7 1.52 25.07 5.30
CA PRO A 7 0.72 25.52 6.42
C PRO A 7 0.33 27.00 6.26
N ASN A 8 -0.92 27.32 6.55
CA ASN A 8 -1.42 28.70 6.60
C ASN A 8 -2.54 28.80 7.65
N LEU A 9 -3.12 29.99 7.84
CA LEU A 9 -4.18 30.22 8.84
C LEU A 9 -5.51 29.50 8.52
N ARG A 10 -5.65 28.89 7.34
CA ARG A 10 -6.86 28.13 6.99
C ARG A 10 -6.80 26.76 7.65
N TRP A 11 -7.95 26.32 8.14
CA TRP A 11 -8.14 24.99 8.71
C TRP A 11 -7.63 23.84 7.83
N GLN A 12 -7.75 23.98 6.50
CA GLN A 12 -7.19 23.01 5.56
C GLN A 12 -6.65 23.78 4.33
N PRO A 13 -5.32 23.99 4.24
CA PRO A 13 -4.71 24.67 3.11
C PRO A 13 -4.98 23.93 1.79
N GLU A 14 -4.96 24.62 0.66
CA GLU A 14 -5.20 23.98 -0.63
C GLU A 14 -3.94 23.24 -1.10
N PRO A 15 -4.05 21.99 -1.58
CA PRO A 15 -2.90 21.29 -2.12
C PRO A 15 -2.50 21.87 -3.47
N VAL A 16 -1.20 22.12 -3.63
CA VAL A 16 -0.62 22.75 -4.82
C VAL A 16 0.33 21.77 -5.49
N LEU A 17 0.17 21.63 -6.80
CA LEU A 17 1.07 20.88 -7.66
C LEU A 17 2.21 21.78 -8.12
N ASN A 18 3.44 21.28 -8.10
CA ASN A 18 4.56 22.01 -8.68
C ASN A 18 4.53 21.83 -10.21
N PRO A 19 4.29 22.90 -10.99
CA PRO A 19 4.15 22.78 -12.45
C PRO A 19 5.49 22.59 -13.17
N THR A 20 6.60 22.91 -12.50
CA THR A 20 7.97 22.82 -13.06
C THR A 20 8.53 21.41 -13.04
N ASP A 21 7.98 20.53 -12.20
CA ASP A 21 8.57 19.21 -11.96
C ASP A 21 7.94 18.15 -12.88
N ASP A 22 8.76 17.21 -13.36
CA ASP A 22 8.24 16.03 -14.06
C ASP A 22 7.58 15.07 -13.08
N GLN A 23 6.26 15.19 -12.99
CA GLN A 23 5.43 14.40 -12.09
C GLN A 23 5.48 12.91 -12.41
N THR A 24 5.62 12.55 -13.68
CA THR A 24 5.61 11.17 -14.17
C THR A 24 6.93 10.47 -13.82
N GLU A 25 8.07 11.10 -14.11
CA GLU A 25 9.37 10.52 -13.77
C GLU A 25 9.57 10.41 -12.25
N ALA A 26 9.12 11.41 -11.50
CA ALA A 26 9.13 11.35 -10.04
C ALA A 26 8.30 10.20 -9.49
N TYR A 27 7.13 9.93 -10.09
CA TYR A 27 6.29 8.79 -9.71
C TYR A 27 6.94 7.45 -10.05
N LYS A 28 7.46 7.30 -11.28
CA LYS A 28 8.15 6.05 -11.70
C LYS A 28 9.30 5.72 -10.76
N ARG A 29 10.17 6.68 -10.48
CA ARG A 29 11.30 6.50 -9.57
C ARG A 29 10.84 6.05 -8.18
N HIS A 30 9.77 6.67 -7.66
CA HIS A 30 9.21 6.28 -6.37
C HIS A 30 8.65 4.85 -6.41
N MET A 31 7.88 4.49 -7.43
CA MET A 31 7.27 3.15 -7.53
C MET A 31 8.30 2.03 -7.71
N ILE A 32 9.37 2.27 -8.47
CA ILE A 32 10.49 1.32 -8.60
C ILE A 32 11.16 1.10 -7.23
N MET A 33 11.35 2.17 -6.45
CA MET A 33 11.88 2.05 -5.10
C MET A 33 10.93 1.26 -4.18
N GLN A 34 9.62 1.53 -4.24
CA GLN A 34 8.62 0.78 -3.47
C GLN A 34 8.62 -0.70 -3.85
N GLN A 35 8.75 -1.03 -5.13
CA GLN A 35 8.83 -2.41 -5.61
C GLN A 35 10.07 -3.12 -5.07
N HIS A 36 11.19 -2.42 -4.99
CA HIS A 36 12.41 -2.98 -4.41
C HIS A 36 12.29 -3.28 -2.91
N VAL A 37 11.56 -2.42 -2.18
CA VAL A 37 11.39 -2.57 -0.72
C VAL A 37 10.35 -3.63 -0.36
N TYR A 38 9.19 -3.58 -1.01
CA TYR A 38 8.06 -4.45 -0.65
C TYR A 38 7.99 -5.73 -1.48
N GLY A 39 8.61 -5.74 -2.66
CA GLY A 39 8.50 -6.85 -3.60
C GLY A 39 7.18 -6.85 -4.37
N GLY A 40 7.16 -7.66 -5.43
CA GLY A 40 5.94 -8.06 -6.12
C GLY A 40 5.11 -6.92 -6.69
N LYS A 41 3.79 -7.07 -6.56
CA LYS A 41 2.77 -6.14 -7.04
C LYS A 41 2.41 -5.13 -5.95
N LEU A 42 2.25 -3.88 -6.36
CA LEU A 42 1.86 -2.77 -5.49
C LEU A 42 0.44 -2.34 -5.79
N VAL A 43 -0.36 -2.16 -4.74
CA VAL A 43 -1.72 -1.61 -4.85
C VAL A 43 -1.76 -0.28 -4.11
N ILE A 44 -2.02 0.79 -4.85
CA ILE A 44 -2.21 2.13 -4.33
C ILE A 44 -3.69 2.30 -4.03
N VAL A 45 -4.04 2.52 -2.78
CA VAL A 45 -5.41 2.89 -2.38
C VAL A 45 -5.46 4.40 -2.23
N ASN A 46 -6.18 5.05 -3.15
CA ASN A 46 -6.36 6.50 -3.15
C ASN A 46 -7.71 6.84 -2.51
N LEU A 47 -7.67 7.51 -1.35
CA LEU A 47 -8.85 7.88 -0.57
C LEU A 47 -9.29 9.33 -0.81
N VAL A 48 -8.66 10.03 -1.75
CA VAL A 48 -8.95 11.42 -2.09
C VAL A 48 -10.43 11.60 -2.42
N ASN A 49 -11.01 12.66 -1.86
CA ASN A 49 -12.36 13.06 -2.23
C ASN A 49 -12.41 13.47 -3.70
N GLN A 50 -13.30 12.84 -4.48
CA GLN A 50 -13.44 13.14 -5.91
C GLN A 50 -14.07 14.53 -6.16
N ARG A 51 -14.50 15.20 -5.09
CA ARG A 51 -15.04 16.57 -5.10
C ARG A 51 -14.17 17.51 -4.24
N GLY A 52 -14.20 18.78 -4.60
CA GLY A 52 -13.52 19.83 -3.85
C GLY A 52 -12.02 19.92 -4.15
N ARG A 53 -11.25 20.34 -3.15
CA ARG A 53 -9.84 20.78 -3.29
C ARG A 53 -8.89 19.65 -3.68
N GLU A 54 -9.11 18.45 -3.17
CA GLU A 54 -8.20 17.32 -3.37
C GLU A 54 -8.35 16.70 -4.76
N LYS A 55 -9.46 16.96 -5.46
CA LYS A 55 -9.72 16.49 -6.82
C LYS A 55 -8.56 16.78 -7.77
N ARG A 56 -7.90 17.93 -7.63
CA ARG A 56 -6.78 18.31 -8.48
C ARG A 56 -5.57 17.38 -8.30
N VAL A 57 -5.25 17.03 -7.06
CA VAL A 57 -4.15 16.09 -6.76
C VAL A 57 -4.54 14.67 -7.14
N GLY A 58 -5.77 14.24 -6.81
CA GLY A 58 -6.27 12.93 -7.19
C GLY A 58 -6.25 12.71 -8.72
N GLY A 59 -6.76 13.68 -9.48
CA GLY A 59 -6.76 13.61 -10.94
C GLY A 59 -5.37 13.62 -11.58
N GLU A 60 -4.40 14.34 -10.99
CA GLU A 60 -3.01 14.24 -11.45
C GLU A 60 -2.36 12.90 -11.11
N LEU A 61 -2.67 12.32 -9.95
CA LEU A 61 -2.22 10.97 -9.62
C LEU A 61 -2.75 9.97 -10.65
N ASP A 62 -4.06 10.01 -10.95
CA ASP A 62 -4.67 9.17 -11.98
C ASP A 62 -3.97 9.33 -13.34
N ARG A 63 -3.73 10.59 -13.75
CA ARG A 63 -3.02 10.90 -15.01
C ARG A 63 -1.61 10.31 -15.01
N VAL A 64 -0.87 10.47 -13.92
CA VAL A 64 0.51 10.02 -13.82
C VAL A 64 0.61 8.50 -13.79
N VAL A 65 -0.30 7.81 -13.09
CA VAL A 65 -0.36 6.34 -13.09
C VAL A 65 -0.61 5.80 -14.49
N LEU A 66 -1.61 6.36 -15.21
CA LEU A 66 -1.92 5.98 -16.58
C LEU A 66 -0.74 6.22 -17.53
N ARG A 67 -0.04 7.35 -17.38
CA ARG A 67 1.11 7.70 -18.24
C ARG A 67 2.35 6.88 -17.93
N ALA A 68 2.57 6.52 -16.67
CA ALA A 68 3.71 5.71 -16.27
C ALA A 68 3.58 4.25 -16.72
N HIS A 69 2.34 3.73 -16.78
CA HIS A 69 1.98 2.40 -17.25
C HIS A 69 2.91 1.31 -16.67
N LEU A 70 2.96 1.23 -15.34
CA LEU A 70 3.76 0.23 -14.64
C LEU A 70 2.91 -1.01 -14.38
N ASP A 71 3.24 -2.13 -15.01
CA ASP A 71 2.43 -3.37 -14.95
C ASP A 71 2.30 -3.95 -13.53
N PHE A 72 3.26 -3.64 -12.65
CA PHE A 72 3.27 -4.09 -11.27
C PHE A 72 2.49 -3.16 -10.32
N VAL A 73 1.89 -2.07 -10.82
CA VAL A 73 1.16 -1.09 -9.99
C VAL A 73 -0.31 -1.03 -10.37
N ARG A 74 -1.18 -1.18 -9.37
CA ARG A 74 -2.64 -1.00 -9.51
C ARG A 74 -3.11 0.17 -8.65
N LEU A 75 -3.88 1.08 -9.22
CA LEU A 75 -4.53 2.18 -8.49
C LEU A 75 -5.99 1.83 -8.22
N ASN A 76 -6.39 1.89 -6.95
CA ASN A 76 -7.76 1.74 -6.49
C ASN A 76 -8.24 3.06 -5.88
N ALA A 77 -8.98 3.86 -6.65
CA ALA A 77 -9.58 5.10 -6.18
C ALA A 77 -10.90 4.82 -5.45
N PHE A 78 -11.00 5.22 -4.18
CA PHE A 78 -12.15 4.99 -3.32
C PHE A 78 -12.61 6.28 -2.64
N ASP A 79 -13.79 6.78 -3.02
CA ASP A 79 -14.36 7.99 -2.42
C ASP A 79 -15.07 7.66 -1.11
N PHE A 80 -14.39 7.86 0.01
CA PHE A 80 -14.94 7.58 1.33
C PHE A 80 -16.20 8.40 1.65
N HIS A 81 -16.32 9.64 1.17
CA HIS A 81 -17.45 10.51 1.48
C HIS A 81 -18.71 10.09 0.72
N LYS A 82 -18.53 9.63 -0.52
CA LYS A 82 -19.62 9.09 -1.33
C LYS A 82 -20.05 7.71 -0.83
N GLU A 83 -19.09 6.83 -0.60
CA GLU A 83 -19.37 5.43 -0.30
C GLU A 83 -19.76 5.23 1.18
N CYS A 84 -19.09 5.93 2.11
CA CYS A 84 -19.27 5.79 3.56
C CYS A 84 -19.87 7.06 4.21
N GLN A 85 -21.04 7.50 3.72
CA GLN A 85 -21.78 8.61 4.34
C GLN A 85 -22.00 8.36 5.85
N ALA A 86 -21.81 9.41 6.66
CA ALA A 86 -21.92 9.40 8.12
C ALA A 86 -20.99 8.40 8.85
N LEU A 87 -19.78 8.13 8.31
CA LEU A 87 -18.80 7.22 8.91
C LEU A 87 -19.36 5.81 9.13
N ASN A 88 -20.26 5.36 8.25
CA ASN A 88 -20.81 4.02 8.33
C ASN A 88 -19.74 2.98 7.96
N TRP A 89 -19.01 2.51 8.97
CA TRP A 89 -17.96 1.49 8.88
C TRP A 89 -18.44 0.18 8.25
N GLY A 90 -19.74 -0.10 8.23
CA GLY A 90 -20.31 -1.26 7.53
C GLY A 90 -20.04 -1.25 6.03
N ARG A 91 -19.82 -0.07 5.43
CA ARG A 91 -19.52 0.08 4.00
C ARG A 91 -18.03 0.00 3.67
N LEU A 92 -17.15 -0.01 4.67
CA LEU A 92 -15.73 -0.33 4.47
C LEU A 92 -15.53 -1.75 3.92
N GLY A 93 -16.53 -2.62 4.11
CA GLY A 93 -16.60 -3.93 3.47
C GLY A 93 -16.51 -3.86 1.94
N ILE A 94 -16.97 -2.77 1.30
CA ILE A 94 -16.87 -2.57 -0.15
C ILE A 94 -15.40 -2.46 -0.57
N LEU A 95 -14.63 -1.61 0.11
CA LEU A 95 -13.19 -1.48 -0.15
C LEU A 95 -12.46 -2.80 0.13
N LYS A 96 -12.82 -3.49 1.23
CA LYS A 96 -12.24 -4.78 1.56
C LYS A 96 -12.50 -5.82 0.46
N GLU A 97 -13.71 -5.84 -0.09
CA GLU A 97 -14.06 -6.76 -1.18
C GLU A 97 -13.32 -6.40 -2.49
N GLN A 98 -13.16 -5.10 -2.79
CA GLN A 98 -12.37 -4.63 -3.94
C GLN A 98 -10.89 -5.05 -3.88
N LEU A 99 -10.34 -5.15 -2.67
CA LEU A 99 -8.94 -5.50 -2.40
C LEU A 99 -8.77 -6.97 -2.01
N ARG A 100 -9.84 -7.76 -1.97
CA ARG A 100 -9.82 -9.10 -1.39
C ARG A 100 -8.88 -10.03 -2.14
N GLY A 101 -8.81 -9.92 -3.47
CA GLY A 101 -7.90 -10.70 -4.29
C GLY A 101 -6.45 -10.47 -3.87
N GLU A 102 -6.06 -9.20 -3.80
CA GLU A 102 -4.70 -8.79 -3.47
C GLU A 102 -4.34 -9.06 -2.01
N ILE A 103 -5.26 -8.83 -1.07
CA ILE A 103 -5.05 -9.18 0.33
C ILE A 103 -4.82 -10.69 0.51
N THR A 104 -5.50 -11.52 -0.29
CA THR A 104 -5.32 -12.98 -0.25
C THR A 104 -4.01 -13.39 -0.91
N GLU A 105 -3.64 -12.75 -2.01
CA GLU A 105 -2.43 -13.02 -2.79
C GLU A 105 -1.15 -12.58 -2.07
N PHE A 106 -1.13 -11.39 -1.48
CA PHE A 106 0.07 -10.78 -0.91
C PHE A 106 0.54 -11.42 0.40
N GLY A 107 -0.34 -12.19 1.03
CA GLY A 107 -0.04 -12.93 2.25
C GLY A 107 0.35 -12.03 3.42
N CYS A 108 0.97 -12.64 4.43
CA CYS A 108 1.53 -11.93 5.56
C CYS A 108 2.78 -12.66 6.06
N PHE A 109 3.78 -11.90 6.49
CA PHE A 109 4.92 -12.48 7.19
C PHE A 109 4.50 -12.87 8.60
N ARG A 110 4.58 -14.16 8.93
CA ARG A 110 4.24 -14.70 10.25
C ARG A 110 5.41 -15.50 10.78
N LEU A 111 6.10 -14.96 11.78
CA LEU A 111 7.03 -15.76 12.57
C LEU A 111 6.24 -16.58 13.59
N ASN A 112 6.34 -17.90 13.49
CA ASN A 112 6.01 -18.75 14.63
C ASN A 112 7.17 -18.61 15.62
N ALA A 113 6.91 -18.02 16.78
CA ALA A 113 7.91 -17.94 17.84
C ALA A 113 8.31 -19.38 18.24
N PHE A 114 9.57 -19.72 17.99
CA PHE A 114 10.12 -20.99 18.45
C PHE A 114 10.33 -20.91 19.96
N ASP A 115 9.42 -21.51 20.71
CA ASP A 115 9.60 -21.69 22.15
C ASP A 115 10.59 -22.84 22.37
N PHE A 116 11.86 -22.48 22.55
CA PHE A 116 12.94 -23.44 22.77
C PHE A 116 12.67 -24.38 23.95
N HIS A 117 12.01 -23.90 25.02
CA HIS A 117 11.71 -24.74 26.19
C HIS A 117 10.63 -25.78 25.89
N LYS A 118 9.70 -25.47 24.98
CA LYS A 118 8.62 -26.37 24.58
C LYS A 118 9.02 -27.33 23.47
N GLU A 119 9.85 -26.86 22.53
CA GLU A 119 10.24 -27.60 21.32
C GLU A 119 11.51 -28.46 21.51
N CYS A 120 12.42 -28.07 22.39
CA CYS A 120 13.66 -28.79 22.70
C CYS A 120 13.63 -29.44 24.09
N GLN A 121 12.45 -29.85 24.58
CA GLN A 121 12.40 -30.71 25.76
C GLN A 121 13.31 -31.92 25.54
N ALA A 122 14.14 -32.21 26.55
CA ALA A 122 15.13 -33.29 26.55
C ALA A 122 16.28 -33.18 25.51
N LEU A 123 16.72 -31.97 25.13
CA LEU A 123 17.90 -31.76 24.25
C LEU A 123 17.77 -32.47 22.88
N ASN A 124 16.55 -32.57 22.34
CA ASN A 124 16.30 -33.22 21.06
C ASN A 124 16.58 -32.25 19.89
N TRP A 125 17.83 -32.21 19.44
CA TRP A 125 18.33 -31.29 18.41
C TRP A 125 17.77 -31.52 16.99
N GLY A 126 17.00 -32.59 16.77
CA GLY A 126 16.44 -32.93 15.45
C GLY A 126 15.45 -31.91 14.88
N ARG A 127 14.82 -31.08 15.73
CA ARG A 127 13.85 -30.05 15.30
C ARG A 127 14.46 -28.73 14.83
N LEU A 128 15.74 -28.50 15.08
CA LEU A 128 16.45 -27.30 14.59
C LEU A 128 16.57 -27.27 13.06
N GLY A 129 16.51 -28.43 12.40
CA GLY A 129 16.44 -28.53 10.93
C GLY A 129 15.15 -27.95 10.36
N ILE A 130 14.00 -28.19 11.03
CA ILE A 130 12.68 -27.73 10.59
C ILE A 130 12.60 -26.20 10.64
N LEU A 131 13.16 -25.57 11.67
CA LEU A 131 13.23 -24.11 11.79
C LEU A 131 14.06 -23.49 10.64
N LYS A 132 15.16 -24.15 10.27
CA LYS A 132 16.04 -23.70 9.19
C LYS A 132 15.37 -23.82 7.81
N GLU A 133 14.48 -24.79 7.65
CA GLU A 133 13.73 -25.04 6.42
C GLU A 133 12.49 -24.13 6.31
N GLN A 134 11.81 -23.86 7.43
CA GLN A 134 10.72 -22.87 7.53
C GLN A 134 11.20 -21.45 7.21
N LEU A 135 12.35 -21.03 7.74
CA LEU A 135 12.94 -19.72 7.42
C LEU A 135 13.39 -19.59 5.96
N ARG A 136 13.61 -20.70 5.25
CA ARG A 136 14.08 -20.71 3.86
C ARG A 136 12.94 -20.65 2.84
N GLY A 137 11.73 -21.07 3.22
CA GLY A 137 10.56 -21.14 2.34
C GLY A 137 9.66 -19.89 2.33
N GLU A 138 9.83 -18.96 3.27
CA GLU A 138 8.89 -17.83 3.46
C GLU A 138 9.21 -16.56 2.63
N ILE A 139 10.23 -16.55 1.77
CA ILE A 139 10.70 -15.33 1.05
C ILE A 139 10.26 -15.30 -0.43
N THR A 140 9.11 -15.88 -0.78
CA THR A 140 8.63 -15.83 -2.17
C THR A 140 7.33 -15.05 -2.27
N GLU A 141 7.48 -13.82 -2.78
CA GLU A 141 6.47 -12.89 -3.27
C GLU A 141 5.54 -12.25 -2.23
N PHE A 142 6.05 -11.20 -1.58
CA PHE A 142 5.22 -10.22 -0.88
C PHE A 142 4.75 -9.15 -1.86
N GLY A 143 3.47 -8.80 -1.80
CA GLY A 143 2.93 -7.57 -2.36
C GLY A 143 2.53 -6.62 -1.23
N CYS A 144 2.32 -5.34 -1.53
CA CYS A 144 1.97 -4.35 -0.53
C CYS A 144 0.78 -3.49 -0.96
N VAL A 145 -0.08 -3.17 -0.01
CA VAL A 145 -1.16 -2.19 -0.16
C VAL A 145 -0.71 -0.90 0.52
N CYS A 146 -0.41 0.13 -0.27
CA CYS A 146 -0.06 1.45 0.25
C CYS A 146 -1.28 2.36 0.15
N ALA A 147 -1.74 2.86 1.30
CA ALA A 147 -2.77 3.90 1.35
C ALA A 147 -2.10 5.27 1.30
N PHE A 148 -2.55 6.12 0.38
CA PHE A 148 -2.15 7.53 0.33
C PHE A 148 -3.39 8.39 0.62
N SER A 149 -3.27 9.26 1.62
CA SER A 149 -4.25 10.28 2.01
C SER A 149 -3.65 11.67 1.85
#